data_AF-A0A1V5RRF2-F1
#
_entry.id   AF-A0A1V5RRF2-F1
#
_cell.length_a   1.000
_cell.length_b   1.000
_cell.length_c   1.000
_cell.angle_alpha   90.00
_cell.angle_beta   90.00
_cell.angle_gamma   90.00
#
_symmetry.space_group_name_H-M   'P 1'
#
loop_
_entity.id
_entity.type
_entity.pdbx_description
1 polymer ?
#
loop_
_entity_poly.entity_id
_entity_poly.type
_entity_poly.pdbx_seq_one_letter_code
_entity_poly.pdbx_strand_id
1 'polypeptide(L)'
;MGVFSRFLDIVNANINALLDKAEDPEKMIRLMIQEMEDTLIELKSSAAAKMATLAKSKREYNEFEEEMKRWQARAELAISKGREDLAREALLAKRQVSERLEPLLSQIASSEELISVAKSEIDQIEQKLASVKQKYQTMADRANRAKEEEVVNTTMRRSTDDRFAEMQDQIDRMQASNELNRRNASLDEQFRKLEEMEELEAELAELRKLAGGKE
;
A
#
# COMPACT_ATOMS: atom_id res chain seq x y z
N MET A 1 1.95 20.51 17.78
CA MET A 1 3.18 20.76 16.99
C MET A 1 2.79 21.62 15.80
N GLY A 2 3.64 22.55 15.36
CA GLY A 2 3.35 23.38 14.17
C GLY A 2 3.43 22.59 12.86
N VAL A 3 2.74 23.08 11.82
CA VAL A 3 2.73 22.48 10.46
C VAL A 3 4.16 22.31 9.91
N PHE A 4 5.03 23.29 10.15
CA PHE A 4 6.44 23.24 9.76
C PHE A 4 7.26 22.16 10.47
N SER A 5 6.98 21.90 11.74
CA SER A 5 7.65 20.82 12.48
C SER A 5 7.27 19.47 11.89
N ARG A 6 5.98 19.25 11.63
CA ARG A 6 5.48 18.03 10.99
C ARG A 6 6.07 17.83 9.60
N PHE A 7 6.18 18.89 8.81
CA PHE A 7 6.84 18.85 7.50
C PHE A 7 8.30 18.39 7.59
N LEU A 8 9.10 18.99 8.48
CA LEU A 8 10.50 18.61 8.66
C LEU A 8 10.63 17.16 9.11
N ASP A 9 9.75 16.71 10.00
CA ASP A 9 9.72 15.31 10.45
C ASP A 9 9.39 14.38 9.27
N ILE A 10 8.41 14.72 8.44
CA ILE A 10 8.00 13.94 7.25
C ILE A 10 9.12 13.82 6.21
N VAL A 11 9.78 14.94 5.87
CA VAL A 11 10.82 14.94 4.82
C VAL A 11 12.06 14.18 5.29
N ASN A 12 12.49 14.44 6.53
CA ASN A 12 13.68 13.80 7.11
C ASN A 12 13.43 12.37 7.59
N ALA A 13 12.17 11.95 7.73
CA ALA A 13 11.84 10.59 8.12
C ALA A 13 12.44 9.57 7.15
N ASN A 14 13.28 8.69 7.70
CA ASN A 14 13.69 7.48 7.02
C ASN A 14 12.57 6.45 7.16
N ILE A 15 11.72 6.39 6.13
CA ILE A 15 10.58 5.46 6.07
C ILE A 15 11.03 4.02 6.30
N ASN A 16 12.19 3.61 5.80
CA ASN A 16 12.65 2.22 5.96
C ASN A 16 12.94 1.92 7.43
N ALA A 17 13.68 2.80 8.11
CA ALA A 17 13.99 2.64 9.53
C ALA A 17 12.76 2.69 10.44
N LEU A 18 11.72 3.43 10.05
CA LEU A 18 10.43 3.44 10.75
C LEU A 18 9.66 2.14 10.53
N LEU A 19 9.70 1.57 9.32
CA LEU A 19 9.04 0.30 9.02
C LEU A 19 9.71 -0.88 9.70
N ASP A 20 11.04 -0.89 9.80
CA ASP A 20 11.79 -1.98 10.45
C ASP A 20 11.46 -2.12 11.94
N LYS A 21 10.93 -1.06 12.56
CA LYS A 21 10.55 -1.01 13.99
C LYS A 21 9.04 -1.12 14.21
N ALA A 22 8.24 -1.14 13.15
CA ALA A 22 6.79 -1.13 13.25
C ALA A 22 6.26 -2.55 13.48
N GLU A 23 5.38 -2.71 14.46
CA GLU A 23 4.67 -3.96 14.72
C GLU A 23 3.66 -4.28 13.60
N ASP A 24 3.00 -3.24 13.06
CA ASP A 24 2.15 -3.31 11.87
C ASP A 24 2.62 -2.27 10.84
N PRO A 25 3.51 -2.66 9.89
CA PRO A 25 4.05 -1.75 8.89
C PRO A 25 2.97 -1.25 7.91
N GLU A 26 1.90 -2.02 7.68
CA GLU A 26 0.83 -1.65 6.75
C GLU A 26 -0.03 -0.53 7.32
N LYS A 27 -0.43 -0.65 8.58
CA LYS A 27 -1.13 0.43 9.28
C LYS A 27 -0.25 1.67 9.43
N MET A 28 1.03 1.50 9.71
CA MET A 28 1.96 2.63 9.85
C MET A 28 2.08 3.43 8.54
N ILE A 29 2.28 2.77 7.39
CA ILE A 29 2.35 3.46 6.09
C ILE A 29 1.04 4.21 5.78
N ARG A 30 -0.12 3.59 6.04
CA ARG A 30 -1.41 4.26 5.82
C ARG A 30 -1.55 5.54 6.65
N LEU A 31 -1.17 5.48 7.93
CA LEU A 31 -1.18 6.66 8.80
C LEU A 31 -0.21 7.75 8.31
N MET A 32 0.98 7.36 7.84
CA MET A 32 1.93 8.30 7.24
C MET A 32 1.38 8.96 5.98
N ILE A 33 0.72 8.19 5.10
CA ILE A 33 0.08 8.72 3.89
C ILE A 33 -0.97 9.76 4.28
N GLN A 34 -1.84 9.44 5.24
CA GLN A 34 -2.87 10.35 5.71
C GLN A 34 -2.27 11.62 6.31
N GLU A 35 -1.26 11.50 7.19
CA GLU A 35 -0.63 12.66 7.80
C GLU A 35 0.09 13.56 6.78
N MET A 36 0.71 12.98 5.76
CA MET A 36 1.30 13.72 4.64
C MET A 36 0.22 14.41 3.80
N GLU A 37 -0.92 13.77 3.54
CA GLU A 37 -2.04 14.36 2.81
C GLU A 37 -2.67 15.53 3.58
N ASP A 38 -2.90 15.37 4.87
CA ASP A 38 -3.42 16.42 5.75
C ASP A 38 -2.46 17.62 5.79
N THR A 39 -1.16 17.34 5.98
CA THR A 39 -0.11 18.38 5.99
C THR A 39 -0.02 19.10 4.64
N LEU A 40 -0.18 18.36 3.52
CA LEU A 40 -0.18 18.93 2.18
C LEU A 40 -1.37 19.89 1.96
N ILE A 41 -2.57 19.52 2.43
CA ILE A 41 -3.77 20.36 2.35
C ILE A 41 -3.56 21.63 3.16
N GLU A 42 -3.05 21.52 4.38
CA GLU A 42 -2.75 22.66 5.24
C GLU A 42 -1.72 23.61 4.60
N LEU A 43 -0.61 23.08 4.08
CA LEU A 43 0.42 23.88 3.40
C LEU A 43 -0.12 24.57 2.15
N LYS A 44 -0.89 23.86 1.32
CA LYS A 44 -1.54 24.44 0.13
C LYS A 44 -2.52 25.54 0.49
N SER A 45 -3.34 25.36 1.53
CA SER A 45 -4.29 26.38 1.97
C SER A 45 -3.58 27.62 2.52
N SER A 46 -2.52 27.43 3.32
CA SER A 46 -1.67 28.51 3.84
C SER A 46 -0.96 29.28 2.72
N ALA A 47 -0.38 28.55 1.74
CA ALA A 47 0.24 29.14 0.57
C ALA A 47 -0.77 29.92 -0.27
N ALA A 48 -1.99 29.39 -0.48
CA ALA A 48 -3.05 30.09 -1.20
C ALA A 48 -3.47 31.39 -0.50
N ALA A 49 -3.62 31.38 0.83
CA ALA A 49 -3.93 32.58 1.61
C ALA A 49 -2.82 33.65 1.51
N LYS A 50 -1.54 33.23 1.53
CA LYS A 50 -0.40 34.12 1.30
C LYS A 50 -0.41 34.68 -0.13
N MET A 51 -0.69 33.86 -1.14
CA MET A 51 -0.80 34.28 -2.54
C MET A 51 -1.94 35.29 -2.74
N ALA A 52 -3.08 35.11 -2.07
CA ALA A 52 -4.17 36.07 -2.11
C ALA A 52 -3.77 37.42 -1.49
N THR A 53 -3.08 37.39 -0.35
CA THR A 53 -2.52 38.59 0.29
C THR A 53 -1.52 39.30 -0.63
N LEU A 54 -0.59 38.56 -1.24
CA LEU A 54 0.37 39.09 -2.22
C LEU A 54 -0.35 39.74 -3.40
N ALA A 55 -1.37 39.08 -3.96
CA ALA A 55 -2.13 39.62 -5.07
C ALA A 55 -2.83 40.94 -4.69
N LYS A 56 -3.35 41.05 -3.46
CA LYS A 56 -3.91 42.29 -2.93
C LYS A 56 -2.84 43.39 -2.81
N SER A 57 -1.69 43.09 -2.20
CA SER A 57 -0.58 44.05 -2.07
C SER A 57 -0.06 44.52 -3.42
N LYS A 58 0.03 43.64 -4.44
CA LYS A 58 0.41 44.03 -5.80
C LYS A 58 -0.62 44.95 -6.47
N ARG A 59 -1.92 44.74 -6.23
CA ARG A 59 -2.95 45.66 -6.72
C ARG A 59 -2.83 47.03 -6.08
N GLU A 60 -2.67 47.08 -4.77
CA GLU A 60 -2.45 48.33 -4.03
C GLU A 60 -1.18 49.06 -4.50
N TYR A 61 -0.10 48.32 -4.75
CA TYR A 61 1.13 48.86 -5.36
C TYR A 61 0.85 49.53 -6.71
N ASN A 62 0.14 48.84 -7.61
CA ASN A 62 -0.21 49.38 -8.92
C ASN A 62 -1.11 50.62 -8.81
N GLU A 63 -2.04 50.65 -7.84
CA GLU A 63 -2.90 51.81 -7.59
C GLU A 63 -2.08 53.04 -7.15
N PHE A 64 -1.10 52.86 -6.26
CA PHE A 64 -0.18 53.93 -5.86
C PHE A 64 0.76 54.37 -6.97
N GLU A 65 1.26 53.46 -7.81
CA GLU A 65 2.04 53.82 -8.99
C GLU A 65 1.23 54.71 -9.95
N GLU A 66 -0.02 54.33 -10.24
CA GLU A 66 -0.91 55.14 -11.07
C GLU A 66 -1.23 56.48 -10.40
N GLU A 67 -1.37 56.52 -9.07
CA GLU A 67 -1.53 57.77 -8.33
C GLU A 67 -0.30 58.69 -8.45
N MET A 68 0.91 58.15 -8.33
CA MET A 68 2.14 58.90 -8.54
C MET A 68 2.24 59.47 -9.96
N LYS A 69 1.85 58.70 -10.98
CA LYS A 69 1.80 59.17 -12.38
C LYS A 69 0.79 60.30 -12.54
N ARG A 70 -0.39 60.20 -11.90
CA ARG A 70 -1.40 61.28 -11.92
C ARG A 70 -0.87 62.55 -11.26
N TRP A 71 -0.20 62.46 -10.11
CA TRP A 71 0.38 63.62 -9.44
C TRP A 71 1.53 64.24 -10.26
N GLN A 72 2.34 63.41 -10.91
CA GLN A 72 3.37 63.88 -11.84
C GLN A 72 2.76 64.66 -13.01
N ALA A 73 1.75 64.12 -13.69
CA ALA A 73 1.07 64.80 -14.79
C ALA A 73 0.39 66.11 -14.36
N ARG A 74 -0.18 66.15 -13.14
CA ARG A 74 -0.74 67.37 -12.56
C ARG A 74 0.34 68.44 -12.30
N ALA A 75 1.51 68.04 -11.80
CA ALA A 75 2.62 68.96 -11.61
C ALA A 75 3.10 69.55 -12.94
N GLU A 76 3.25 68.73 -13.97
CA GLU A 76 3.63 69.16 -15.33
C GLU A 76 2.60 70.12 -15.93
N LEU A 77 1.30 69.81 -15.79
CA LEU A 77 0.22 70.68 -16.24
C LEU A 77 0.26 72.03 -15.51
N ALA A 78 0.45 72.03 -14.19
CA ALA A 78 0.52 73.26 -13.40
C ALA A 78 1.69 74.16 -13.84
N ILE A 79 2.88 73.59 -14.07
CA ILE A 79 4.04 74.30 -14.65
C ILE A 79 3.69 74.89 -16.02
N SER A 80 3.05 74.12 -16.91
CA SER A 80 2.67 74.60 -18.26
C SER A 80 1.70 75.79 -18.24
N LYS A 81 0.98 75.98 -17.12
CA LYS A 81 0.04 77.08 -16.89
C LYS A 81 0.63 78.20 -16.02
N GLY A 82 1.93 78.14 -15.71
CA GLY A 82 2.62 79.14 -14.88
C GLY A 82 2.21 79.12 -13.41
N ARG A 83 1.60 78.04 -12.93
CA ARG A 83 1.18 77.87 -11.52
C ARG A 83 2.15 76.99 -10.76
N GLU A 84 3.29 77.57 -10.39
CA GLU A 84 4.35 76.87 -9.66
C GLU A 84 3.95 76.42 -8.25
N ASP A 85 3.05 77.17 -7.60
CA ASP A 85 2.44 76.83 -6.31
C ASP A 85 1.73 75.47 -6.37
N LEU A 86 0.84 75.28 -7.33
CA LEU A 86 0.12 74.02 -7.55
C LEU A 86 1.07 72.88 -7.98
N ALA A 87 2.12 73.20 -8.73
CA ALA A 87 3.13 72.20 -9.11
C ALA A 87 3.87 71.66 -7.88
N ARG A 88 4.25 72.53 -6.93
CA ARG A 88 4.89 72.12 -5.68
C ARG A 88 3.97 71.26 -4.82
N GLU A 89 2.69 71.62 -4.71
CA GLU A 89 1.70 70.81 -3.98
C GLU A 89 1.54 69.42 -4.60
N ALA A 90 1.43 69.33 -5.93
CA ALA A 90 1.34 68.06 -6.64
C ALA A 90 2.59 67.18 -6.43
N LEU A 91 3.78 67.77 -6.43
CA LEU A 91 5.03 67.05 -6.15
C LEU A 91 5.13 66.58 -4.69
N LEU A 92 4.64 67.38 -3.74
CA LEU A 92 4.55 66.97 -2.33
C LEU A 92 3.61 65.78 -2.15
N ALA A 93 2.42 65.82 -2.79
CA ALA A 93 1.49 64.68 -2.79
C ALA A 93 2.13 63.43 -3.42
N LYS A 94 2.81 63.57 -4.57
CA LYS A 94 3.57 62.47 -5.19
C LYS A 94 4.60 61.87 -4.22
N ARG A 95 5.34 62.70 -3.50
CA ARG A 95 6.34 62.25 -2.53
C ARG A 95 5.72 61.46 -1.39
N GLN A 96 4.59 61.91 -0.83
CA GLN A 96 3.86 61.19 0.22
C GLN A 96 3.40 59.79 -0.25
N VAL A 97 2.95 59.66 -1.50
CA VAL A 97 2.59 58.35 -2.07
C VAL A 97 3.84 57.47 -2.25
N SER A 98 4.95 58.06 -2.72
CA SER A 98 6.23 57.35 -2.87
C SER A 98 6.75 56.77 -1.56
N GLU A 99 6.64 57.53 -0.46
CA GLU A 99 7.08 57.09 0.88
C GLU A 99 6.25 55.90 1.39
N ARG A 100 5.02 55.69 0.88
CA ARG A 100 4.19 54.51 1.19
C ARG A 100 4.49 53.31 0.30
N LEU A 101 5.03 53.55 -0.89
CA LEU A 101 5.34 52.51 -1.89
C LEU A 101 6.57 51.69 -1.51
N GLU A 102 7.60 52.33 -0.95
CA GLU A 102 8.86 51.69 -0.58
C GLU A 102 8.69 50.53 0.44
N PRO A 103 7.99 50.70 1.58
CA PRO A 103 7.75 49.58 2.51
C PRO A 103 6.85 48.49 1.89
N LEU A 104 5.89 48.88 1.05
CA LEU A 104 5.00 47.93 0.37
C LEU A 104 5.78 47.04 -0.61
N LEU A 105 6.76 47.58 -1.33
CA LEU A 105 7.60 46.82 -2.25
C LEU A 105 8.49 45.82 -1.51
N SER A 106 9.05 46.20 -0.35
CA SER A 106 9.78 45.27 0.52
C SER A 106 8.88 44.14 1.04
N GLN A 107 7.65 44.46 1.44
CA GLN A 107 6.67 43.47 1.89
C GLN A 107 6.27 42.49 0.76
N ILE A 108 6.09 42.99 -0.47
CA ILE A 108 5.81 42.17 -1.65
C ILE A 108 6.97 41.19 -1.90
N ALA A 109 8.21 41.67 -1.94
CA ALA A 109 9.39 40.84 -2.17
C ALA A 109 9.54 39.74 -1.11
N SER A 110 9.40 40.08 0.17
CA SER A 110 9.44 39.09 1.25
C SER A 110 8.31 38.06 1.14
N SER A 111 7.10 38.48 0.75
CA SER A 111 5.98 37.57 0.56
C SER A 111 6.19 36.62 -0.63
N GLU A 112 6.79 37.11 -1.71
CA GLU A 112 7.15 36.28 -2.87
C GLU A 112 8.17 35.20 -2.52
N GLU A 113 9.19 35.55 -1.74
CA GLU A 113 10.19 34.59 -1.25
C GLU A 113 9.54 33.51 -0.39
N LEU A 114 8.70 33.90 0.58
CA LEU A 114 7.98 32.95 1.43
C LEU A 114 7.04 32.03 0.65
N ILE A 115 6.38 32.53 -0.39
CA ILE A 115 5.53 31.72 -1.28
C ILE A 115 6.38 30.76 -2.12
N SER A 116 7.55 31.21 -2.57
CA SER A 116 8.49 30.35 -3.31
C SER A 116 8.97 29.18 -2.46
N VAL A 117 9.36 29.45 -1.21
CA VAL A 117 9.75 28.42 -0.24
C VAL A 117 8.58 27.46 0.00
N ALA A 118 7.38 27.98 0.29
CA ALA A 118 6.21 27.14 0.53
C ALA A 118 5.86 26.23 -0.66
N LYS A 119 6.04 26.70 -1.91
CA LYS A 119 5.88 25.86 -3.10
C LYS A 119 6.91 24.73 -3.17
N SER A 120 8.17 25.04 -2.89
CA SER A 120 9.22 24.02 -2.84
C SER A 120 8.95 22.97 -1.75
N GLU A 121 8.44 23.38 -0.59
CA GLU A 121 8.06 22.45 0.49
C GLU A 121 6.89 21.56 0.09
N ILE A 122 5.86 22.13 -0.57
CA ILE A 122 4.74 21.39 -1.13
C ILE A 122 5.24 20.33 -2.12
N ASP A 123 6.11 20.70 -3.05
CA ASP A 123 6.66 19.77 -4.05
C ASP A 123 7.45 18.62 -3.39
N GLN A 124 8.21 18.92 -2.32
CA GLN A 124 8.94 17.90 -1.56
C GLN A 124 8.00 16.91 -0.87
N ILE A 125 6.91 17.38 -0.25
CA ILE A 125 5.91 16.48 0.34
C ILE A 125 5.25 15.64 -0.74
N GLU A 126 4.88 16.21 -1.89
CA GLU A 126 4.24 15.46 -2.98
C GLU A 126 5.14 14.34 -3.49
N GLN A 127 6.44 14.61 -3.68
CA GLN A 127 7.41 13.59 -4.06
C GLN A 127 7.56 12.51 -2.99
N LYS A 128 7.63 12.89 -1.71
CA LYS A 128 7.72 11.95 -0.60
C LYS A 128 6.47 11.08 -0.52
N LEU A 129 5.30 11.67 -0.62
CA LEU A 129 4.00 11.00 -0.63
C LEU A 129 3.90 9.99 -1.77
N ALA A 130 4.33 10.37 -2.99
CA ALA A 130 4.38 9.45 -4.12
C ALA A 130 5.29 8.25 -3.85
N SER A 131 6.48 8.48 -3.29
CA SER A 131 7.40 7.41 -2.90
C SER A 131 6.81 6.48 -1.83
N VAL A 132 6.11 7.03 -0.83
CA VAL A 132 5.45 6.26 0.23
C VAL A 132 4.31 5.41 -0.34
N LYS A 133 3.48 5.98 -1.23
CA LYS A 133 2.40 5.26 -1.91
C LYS A 133 2.92 4.10 -2.77
N GLN A 134 4.03 4.30 -3.48
CA GLN A 134 4.67 3.22 -4.26
C GLN A 134 5.20 2.10 -3.36
N LYS A 135 5.79 2.44 -2.21
CA LYS A 135 6.21 1.45 -1.21
C LYS A 135 5.02 0.69 -0.63
N TYR A 136 3.93 1.39 -0.33
CA TYR A 136 2.68 0.77 0.13
C TYR A 136 2.18 -0.28 -0.86
N GLN A 137 2.08 0.07 -2.15
CA GLN A 137 1.64 -0.84 -3.21
C GLN A 137 2.55 -2.07 -3.30
N THR A 138 3.87 -1.86 -3.33
CA THR A 138 4.83 -2.97 -3.39
C THR A 138 4.68 -3.92 -2.19
N MET A 139 4.43 -3.38 -1.00
CA MET A 139 4.24 -4.18 0.21
C MET A 139 2.91 -4.93 0.21
N ALA A 140 1.83 -4.28 -0.23
CA ALA A 140 0.52 -4.90 -0.38
C ALA A 140 0.57 -6.05 -1.40
N ASP A 141 1.24 -5.86 -2.54
CA ASP A 141 1.42 -6.89 -3.56
C ASP A 141 2.20 -8.10 -3.01
N ARG A 142 3.27 -7.86 -2.25
CA ARG A 142 4.03 -8.93 -1.58
C ARG A 142 3.18 -9.68 -0.56
N ALA A 143 2.39 -8.97 0.24
CA ALA A 143 1.49 -9.57 1.21
C ALA A 143 0.41 -10.43 0.54
N ASN A 144 -0.14 -9.97 -0.58
CA ASN A 144 -1.11 -10.73 -1.37
C ASN A 144 -0.49 -12.00 -1.97
N ARG A 145 0.70 -11.90 -2.56
CA ARG A 145 1.43 -13.08 -3.08
C ARG A 145 1.74 -14.10 -2.00
N ALA A 146 2.20 -13.65 -0.83
CA ALA A 146 2.46 -14.54 0.31
C ALA A 146 1.19 -15.26 0.78
N LYS A 147 0.04 -14.56 0.82
CA LYS A 147 -1.26 -15.18 1.13
C LYS A 147 -1.69 -16.18 0.05
N GLU A 148 -1.51 -15.85 -1.22
CA GLU A 148 -1.81 -16.77 -2.32
C GLU A 148 -0.94 -18.04 -2.25
N GLU A 149 0.37 -17.89 -2.00
CA GLU A 149 1.29 -19.01 -1.79
C GLU A 149 0.88 -19.87 -0.59
N GLU A 150 0.46 -19.27 0.52
CA GLU A 150 -0.03 -19.99 1.70
C GLU A 150 -1.32 -20.77 1.37
N VAL A 151 -2.27 -20.16 0.66
CA VAL A 151 -3.51 -20.84 0.23
C VAL A 151 -3.20 -21.99 -0.72
N VAL A 152 -2.29 -21.81 -1.68
CA VAL A 152 -1.86 -22.88 -2.58
C VAL A 152 -1.18 -24.01 -1.82
N ASN A 153 -0.26 -23.68 -0.91
CA ASN A 153 0.48 -24.68 -0.13
C ASN A 153 -0.44 -25.46 0.84
N THR A 154 -1.37 -24.77 1.50
CA THR A 154 -2.39 -25.42 2.37
C THR A 154 -3.35 -26.29 1.57
N THR A 155 -3.79 -25.85 0.39
CA THR A 155 -4.66 -26.63 -0.52
C THR A 155 -3.91 -27.84 -1.07
N MET A 156 -2.66 -27.68 -1.48
CA MET A 156 -1.81 -28.77 -1.98
C MET A 156 -1.53 -29.80 -0.88
N ARG A 157 -1.21 -29.36 0.34
CA ARG A 157 -1.06 -30.24 1.51
C ARG A 157 -2.33 -31.04 1.78
N ARG A 158 -3.51 -30.39 1.83
CA ARG A 158 -4.80 -31.09 2.00
C ARG A 158 -5.04 -32.12 0.91
N SER A 159 -4.83 -31.76 -0.36
CA SER A 159 -5.01 -32.69 -1.48
C SER A 159 -4.04 -33.88 -1.46
N THR A 160 -2.86 -33.69 -0.87
CA THR A 160 -1.86 -34.75 -0.72
C THR A 160 -2.24 -35.66 0.44
N ASP A 161 -2.64 -35.10 1.58
CA ASP A 161 -3.15 -35.85 2.74
C ASP A 161 -4.39 -36.68 2.37
N ASP A 162 -5.33 -36.12 1.61
CA ASP A 162 -6.53 -36.84 1.15
C ASP A 162 -6.17 -38.05 0.27
N ARG A 163 -5.21 -37.90 -0.66
CA ARG A 163 -4.72 -39.01 -1.49
C ARG A 163 -3.96 -40.07 -0.69
N PHE A 164 -3.18 -39.65 0.31
CA PHE A 164 -2.52 -40.58 1.22
C PHE A 164 -3.54 -41.37 2.05
N ALA A 165 -4.61 -40.72 2.53
CA ALA A 165 -5.69 -41.39 3.25
C ALA A 165 -6.43 -42.42 2.38
N GLU A 166 -6.73 -42.10 1.11
CA GLU A 166 -7.34 -43.05 0.16
C GLU A 166 -6.42 -44.26 -0.12
N MET A 167 -5.12 -44.03 -0.30
CA MET A 167 -4.16 -45.10 -0.54
C MET A 167 -4.00 -46.01 0.70
N GLN A 168 -4.04 -45.44 1.90
CA GLN A 168 -4.03 -46.18 3.16
C GLN A 168 -5.26 -47.11 3.25
N ASP A 169 -6.46 -46.60 3.00
CA ASP A 169 -7.70 -47.39 3.01
C ASP A 169 -7.68 -48.52 1.95
N GLN A 170 -7.11 -48.25 0.77
CA GLN A 170 -6.95 -49.27 -0.26
C GLN A 170 -5.97 -50.38 0.15
N ILE A 171 -4.85 -50.03 0.78
CA ILE A 171 -3.88 -51.01 1.30
C ILE A 171 -4.52 -51.85 2.40
N ASP A 172 -5.25 -51.24 3.33
CA ASP A 172 -5.93 -51.93 4.42
C ASP A 172 -6.99 -52.92 3.89
N ARG A 173 -7.78 -52.52 2.88
CA ARG A 173 -8.72 -53.43 2.20
C ARG A 173 -8.03 -54.58 1.49
N MET A 174 -6.89 -54.31 0.84
CA MET A 174 -6.13 -55.33 0.13
C MET A 174 -5.49 -56.34 1.10
N GLN A 175 -4.99 -55.87 2.25
CA GLN A 175 -4.49 -56.72 3.32
C GLN A 175 -5.60 -57.57 3.93
N ALA A 176 -6.76 -56.97 4.21
CA ALA A 176 -7.93 -57.70 4.69
C ALA A 176 -8.40 -58.78 3.69
N SER A 177 -8.43 -58.46 2.39
CA SER A 177 -8.76 -59.41 1.33
C SER A 177 -7.75 -60.55 1.21
N ASN A 178 -6.45 -60.26 1.32
CA ASN A 178 -5.41 -61.29 1.35
C ASN A 178 -5.49 -62.18 2.60
N GLU A 179 -5.87 -61.64 3.75
CA GLU A 179 -6.08 -62.44 4.96
C GLU A 179 -7.31 -63.37 4.80
N LEU A 180 -8.40 -62.87 4.20
CA LEU A 180 -9.58 -63.68 3.87
C LEU A 180 -9.24 -64.79 2.87
N ASN A 181 -8.48 -64.48 1.80
CA ASN A 181 -8.05 -65.46 0.82
C ASN A 181 -7.11 -66.52 1.41
N ARG A 182 -6.22 -66.13 2.35
CA ARG A 182 -5.40 -67.10 3.11
C ARG A 182 -6.25 -68.02 3.99
N ARG A 183 -7.30 -67.49 4.63
CA ARG A 183 -8.25 -68.33 5.40
C ARG A 183 -9.02 -69.27 4.48
N ASN A 184 -9.47 -68.82 3.32
CA ASN A 184 -10.20 -69.65 2.35
C ASN A 184 -9.31 -70.77 1.78
N ALA A 185 -8.07 -70.46 1.39
CA ALA A 185 -7.12 -71.49 0.93
C ALA A 185 -6.82 -72.55 2.02
N SER A 186 -6.78 -72.14 3.29
CA SER A 186 -6.63 -73.07 4.42
C SER A 186 -7.88 -73.93 4.65
N LEU A 187 -9.08 -73.44 4.34
CA LEU A 187 -10.32 -74.20 4.39
C LEU A 187 -10.43 -75.19 3.22
N ASP A 188 -10.09 -74.76 2.01
CA ASP A 188 -10.07 -75.64 0.83
C ASP A 188 -9.07 -76.80 1.00
N GLU A 189 -7.90 -76.54 1.61
CA GLU A 189 -6.95 -77.61 1.94
C GLU A 189 -7.52 -78.61 2.97
N GLN A 190 -8.35 -78.14 3.91
CA GLN A 190 -9.03 -79.02 4.87
C GLN A 190 -10.12 -79.88 4.21
N PHE A 191 -10.87 -79.33 3.25
CA PHE A 191 -11.85 -80.09 2.48
C PHE A 191 -11.19 -81.14 1.58
N ARG A 192 -10.09 -80.79 0.90
CA ARG A 192 -9.38 -81.74 0.02
C ARG A 192 -8.83 -82.96 0.79
N LYS A 193 -8.39 -82.77 2.03
CA LYS A 193 -7.96 -83.87 2.91
C LYS A 193 -9.10 -84.80 3.32
N LEU A 194 -10.33 -84.29 3.42
CA LEU A 194 -11.50 -85.12 3.74
C LEU A 194 -11.92 -85.97 2.52
N GLU A 195 -11.90 -85.39 1.31
CA GLU A 195 -12.21 -86.11 0.07
C GLU A 195 -11.17 -87.22 -0.23
N GLU A 196 -9.87 -86.94 -0.04
CA GLU A 196 -8.81 -87.96 -0.17
C GLU A 196 -9.00 -89.12 0.85
N MET A 197 -9.53 -88.85 2.05
CA MET A 197 -9.81 -89.89 3.04
C MET A 197 -11.04 -90.74 2.66
N GLU A 198 -12.07 -90.14 2.07
CA GLU A 198 -13.25 -90.86 1.56
C GLU A 198 -12.91 -91.76 0.37
N GLU A 199 -12.07 -91.30 -0.58
CA GLU A 199 -11.56 -92.13 -1.68
C GLU A 199 -10.70 -93.29 -1.17
N LEU A 200 -9.83 -93.05 -0.17
CA LEU A 200 -9.02 -94.09 0.45
C LEU A 200 -9.87 -95.15 1.16
N GLU A 201 -10.94 -94.76 1.85
CA GLU A 201 -11.88 -95.71 2.46
C GLU A 201 -12.68 -96.50 1.42
N ALA A 202 -13.04 -95.89 0.29
CA ALA A 202 -13.68 -96.57 -0.83
C ALA A 202 -12.76 -97.61 -1.50
N GLU A 203 -11.48 -97.28 -1.73
CA GLU A 203 -10.47 -98.22 -2.25
C GLU A 203 -10.19 -99.37 -1.26
N LEU A 204 -10.16 -99.10 0.04
CA LEU A 204 -10.04 -100.13 1.08
C LEU A 204 -11.26 -101.06 1.14
N ALA A 205 -12.46 -100.55 0.88
CA ALA A 205 -13.67 -101.36 0.81
C ALA A 205 -13.68 -102.28 -0.42
N GLU A 206 -13.15 -101.83 -1.56
CA GLU A 206 -12.95 -102.67 -2.74
C GLU A 206 -11.89 -103.75 -2.52
N LEU A 207 -10.75 -103.40 -1.90
CA LEU A 207 -9.70 -104.37 -1.56
C LEU A 207 -10.19 -105.43 -0.57
N ARG A 208 -11.07 -105.07 0.38
CA ARG A 208 -11.72 -106.03 1.29
C ARG A 208 -12.68 -106.98 0.58
N LYS A 209 -13.38 -106.53 -0.47
CA LYS A 209 -14.19 -107.41 -1.32
C LYS A 209 -13.34 -108.37 -2.15
N LEU A 210 -12.17 -107.93 -2.62
CA LEU A 210 -11.24 -108.79 -3.37
C LEU A 210 -10.52 -109.82 -2.49
N ALA A 211 -10.22 -109.49 -1.23
CA ALA A 211 -9.53 -110.38 -0.30
C ALA A 211 -10.43 -111.43 0.37
N GLY A 212 -11.75 -111.36 0.18
CA GLY A 212 -12.73 -112.22 0.87
C GLY A 212 -13.29 -113.40 0.05
N GLY A 213 -12.71 -113.75 -1.09
CA GLY A 213 -13.29 -114.75 -2.01
C GLY A 213 -12.34 -115.85 -2.46
N LYS A 214 -12.16 -116.89 -1.63
CA LYS A 214 -12.07 -118.33 -1.97
C LYS A 214 -11.61 -119.15 -0.75
N GLU A 215 -12.60 -119.77 -0.09
CA GLU A 215 -12.45 -121.14 0.44
C GLU A 215 -12.41 -122.15 -0.73
#